data_AF-A0A9D7TSG9-F1
#
_entry.id   AF-A0A9D7TSG9-F1
#
_cell.length_a   1.000
_cell.length_b   1.000
_cell.length_c   1.000
_cell.angle_alpha   90.00
_cell.angle_beta   90.00
_cell.angle_gamma   90.00
#
_symmetry.space_group_name_H-M   'P 1'
#
loop_
_entity.id
_entity.type
_entity.pdbx_description
1 polymer ?
#
loop_
_entity_poly.entity_id
_entity_poly.type
_entity_poly.pdbx_seq_one_letter_code
_entity_poly.pdbx_strand_id
1 'polypeptide(L)'
;SFLTAKYGIQTEHLYPRSFGSATMPALGDLHHLVPARATINTLRRNAPFKDIPDEQTKYWIHKYKVIATIPRYDIQSYSESKTNAFEPPELRKGDIARAMFYFYTFYRSEADKK
;
A
#
# COMPACT_ATOMS: atom_id res chain seq x y z
N SER A 1 -10.28 13.98 7.08
CA SER A 1 -11.33 14.71 6.33
C SER A 1 -12.59 13.86 6.33
N PHE A 2 -13.75 14.47 6.60
CA PHE A 2 -15.03 13.74 6.75
C PHE A 2 -15.67 13.34 5.41
N LEU A 3 -15.20 13.91 4.28
CA LEU A 3 -15.71 13.60 2.95
C LEU A 3 -15.16 12.27 2.37
N THR A 4 -13.93 11.87 2.71
CA THR A 4 -13.32 10.65 2.16
C THR A 4 -13.86 9.37 2.80
N ALA A 5 -14.26 9.40 4.07
CA ALA A 5 -14.88 8.27 4.76
C ALA A 5 -16.23 7.87 4.12
N LYS A 6 -17.01 8.85 3.65
CA LYS A 6 -18.29 8.61 2.92
C LYS A 6 -18.10 7.80 1.64
N TYR A 7 -16.93 7.87 1.00
CA TYR A 7 -16.60 7.15 -0.23
C TYR A 7 -15.68 5.94 0.00
N GLY A 8 -15.42 5.59 1.27
CA GLY A 8 -14.52 4.48 1.61
C GLY A 8 -13.06 4.73 1.23
N ILE A 9 -12.62 5.99 1.20
CA ILE A 9 -11.23 6.38 0.94
C ILE A 9 -10.56 6.78 2.27
N GLN A 10 -9.34 6.30 2.47
CA GLN A 10 -8.49 6.56 3.63
C GLN A 10 -7.11 7.02 3.16
N THR A 11 -6.42 7.78 4.02
CA THR A 11 -5.01 8.10 3.80
C THR A 11 -4.17 6.86 4.09
N GLU A 12 -3.40 6.43 3.10
CA GLU A 12 -2.43 5.34 3.20
C GLU A 12 -1.03 5.93 3.37
N HIS A 13 -0.32 5.45 4.40
CA HIS A 13 1.10 5.69 4.56
C HIS A 13 1.87 4.59 3.83
N LEU A 14 2.45 4.88 2.66
CA LEU A 14 3.19 3.88 1.87
C LEU A 14 4.33 3.28 2.68
N TYR A 15 5.08 4.12 3.40
CA TYR A 15 5.95 3.68 4.49
C TYR A 15 5.12 3.51 5.78
N PRO A 16 4.96 2.29 6.34
CA PRO A 16 4.02 2.06 7.44
C PRO A 16 4.31 2.88 8.70
N ARG A 17 3.25 3.37 9.34
CA ARG A 17 3.34 4.11 10.61
C ARG A 17 4.05 3.30 11.70
N SER A 18 3.80 2.00 11.75
CA SER A 18 4.44 1.08 12.71
C SER A 18 5.96 0.96 12.54
N PHE A 19 6.52 1.39 11.40
CA PHE A 19 7.94 1.31 11.11
C PHE A 19 8.68 2.66 11.18
N GLY A 20 8.01 3.76 11.54
CA GLY A 20 8.71 5.03 11.77
C GLY A 20 7.99 6.28 11.26
N SER A 21 6.95 6.15 10.43
CA SER A 21 6.20 7.31 9.92
C SER A 21 5.07 7.80 10.85
N ALA A 22 5.04 7.36 12.11
CA ALA A 22 3.97 7.70 13.06
C ALA A 22 4.11 9.08 13.72
N THR A 23 5.23 9.78 13.55
CA THR A 23 5.53 11.05 14.21
C THR A 23 5.77 12.17 13.20
N MET A 24 5.48 13.42 13.57
CA MET A 24 5.82 14.58 12.74
C MET A 24 7.35 14.70 12.59
N PRO A 25 7.85 15.13 11.42
CA PRO A 25 7.08 15.60 10.26
C PRO A 25 6.57 14.49 9.31
N ALA A 26 7.18 13.30 9.34
CA ALA A 26 6.83 12.17 8.47
C ALA A 26 5.34 11.81 8.49
N LEU A 27 4.67 11.91 9.65
CA LEU A 27 3.24 11.61 9.77
C LEU A 27 2.37 12.36 8.75
N GLY A 28 2.74 13.59 8.39
CA GLY A 28 2.00 14.48 7.50
C GLY A 28 2.66 14.72 6.13
N ASP A 29 3.77 14.04 5.80
CA ASP A 29 4.51 14.31 4.57
C ASP A 29 3.83 13.69 3.33
N LEU A 30 3.30 14.55 2.46
CA LEU A 30 2.57 14.17 1.25
C LEU A 30 3.38 13.33 0.26
N HIS A 31 4.71 13.31 0.32
CA HIS A 31 5.55 12.52 -0.58
C HIS A 31 5.38 11.00 -0.43
N HIS A 32 4.82 10.54 0.70
CA HIS A 32 4.52 9.12 0.92
C HIS A 32 3.07 8.86 1.36
N LEU A 33 2.21 9.89 1.35
CA LEU A 33 0.79 9.78 1.67
C LEU A 33 -0.01 9.69 0.39
N VAL A 34 -0.83 8.65 0.27
CA VAL A 34 -1.68 8.46 -0.91
C VAL A 34 -3.13 8.20 -0.51
N PRO A 35 -4.12 8.65 -1.31
CA PRO A 35 -5.48 8.22 -1.12
C PRO A 35 -5.59 6.74 -1.53
N ALA A 36 -6.09 5.90 -0.63
CA ALA A 36 -6.37 4.49 -0.91
C ALA A 36 -7.78 4.12 -0.48
N ARG A 37 -8.33 3.07 -1.08
CA ARG A 37 -9.59 2.49 -0.60
C ARG A 37 -9.37 1.84 0.76
N ALA A 38 -10.36 1.94 1.64
CA ALA A 38 -10.30 1.38 2.98
C ALA A 38 -10.03 -0.13 2.97
N THR A 39 -10.57 -0.86 1.98
CA THR A 39 -10.28 -2.29 1.78
C THR A 39 -8.81 -2.56 1.48
N ILE A 40 -8.18 -1.73 0.62
CA ILE A 40 -6.75 -1.85 0.30
C ILE A 40 -5.92 -1.54 1.54
N ASN A 41 -6.21 -0.44 2.23
CA ASN A 41 -5.51 -0.04 3.46
C ASN A 41 -5.60 -1.16 4.54
N THR A 42 -6.79 -1.72 4.73
CA THR A 42 -7.05 -2.82 5.68
C THR A 42 -6.34 -4.12 5.31
N LEU A 43 -6.25 -4.46 4.02
CA LEU A 43 -5.59 -5.68 3.55
C LEU A 43 -4.07 -5.52 3.52
N ARG A 44 -3.56 -4.34 3.16
CA ARG A 44 -2.12 -4.05 3.16
C ARG A 44 -1.57 -4.02 4.58
N ARG A 45 -2.25 -3.36 5.52
CA ARG A 45 -1.77 -3.16 6.89
C ARG A 45 -0.35 -2.54 6.86
N ASN A 46 0.62 -3.25 7.44
CA ASN A 46 2.04 -2.95 7.40
C ASN A 46 2.84 -3.96 6.55
N ALA A 47 2.16 -4.75 5.69
CA ALA A 47 2.82 -5.74 4.88
C ALA A 47 3.81 -5.07 3.90
N PRO A 48 5.02 -5.64 3.72
CA PRO A 48 5.98 -5.13 2.76
C PRO A 48 5.45 -5.27 1.33
N PHE A 49 5.83 -4.31 0.48
CA PHE A 49 5.59 -4.41 -0.95
C PHE A 49 6.52 -5.45 -1.57
N LYS A 50 5.96 -6.44 -2.27
CA LYS A 50 6.69 -7.50 -2.96
C LYS A 50 5.91 -7.96 -4.18
N ASP A 51 6.60 -8.49 -5.18
CA ASP A 51 5.98 -9.33 -6.19
C ASP A 51 5.56 -10.66 -5.53
N ILE A 52 4.30 -11.04 -5.73
CA ILE A 52 3.66 -12.23 -5.21
C ILE A 52 3.36 -13.12 -6.42
N PRO A 53 3.85 -14.37 -6.44
CA PRO A 53 3.42 -15.30 -7.48
C PRO A 53 1.90 -15.52 -7.45
N ASP A 54 1.24 -15.45 -8.60
CA ASP A 54 -0.22 -15.53 -8.75
C ASP A 54 -0.85 -16.69 -7.95
N GLU A 55 -0.19 -17.85 -7.90
CA GLU A 55 -0.66 -19.04 -7.19
C GLU A 55 -0.61 -18.93 -5.66
N GLN A 56 0.17 -17.97 -5.15
CA GLN A 56 0.30 -17.67 -3.72
C GLN A 56 -0.58 -16.50 -3.28
N THR A 57 -1.25 -15.84 -4.22
CA THR A 57 -2.12 -14.70 -3.93
C THR A 57 -3.42 -15.17 -3.31
N LYS A 58 -3.68 -14.65 -2.10
CA LYS A 58 -4.90 -14.98 -1.34
C LYS A 58 -6.09 -14.13 -1.79
N TYR A 59 -5.84 -12.84 -2.03
CA TYR A 59 -6.85 -11.89 -2.45
C TYR A 59 -6.36 -11.03 -3.61
N TRP A 60 -7.18 -10.95 -4.63
CA TRP A 60 -7.05 -10.06 -5.77
C TRP A 60 -8.02 -8.90 -5.61
N ILE A 61 -7.51 -7.67 -5.58
CA ILE A 61 -8.31 -6.46 -5.33
C ILE A 61 -8.28 -5.54 -6.55
N HIS A 62 -9.45 -5.26 -7.12
CA HIS A 62 -9.59 -4.25 -8.18
C HIS A 62 -10.86 -3.43 -7.98
N LYS A 63 -10.70 -2.11 -7.84
CA LYS A 63 -11.79 -1.18 -7.51
C LYS A 63 -12.53 -1.62 -6.24
N TYR A 64 -13.77 -2.10 -6.37
CA TYR A 64 -14.63 -2.54 -5.25
C TYR A 64 -14.62 -4.06 -5.08
N LYS A 65 -14.00 -4.79 -6.00
CA LYS A 65 -14.02 -6.25 -6.03
C LYS A 65 -12.83 -6.79 -5.25
N VAL A 66 -13.11 -7.78 -4.42
CA VAL A 66 -12.12 -8.65 -3.79
C VAL A 66 -12.50 -10.07 -4.18
N ILE A 67 -11.60 -10.78 -4.84
CA ILE A 67 -11.80 -12.18 -5.24
C ILE A 67 -10.64 -13.03 -4.73
N ALA A 68 -10.91 -14.31 -4.49
CA ALA A 68 -9.90 -15.28 -4.02
C ALA A 68 -9.45 -16.25 -5.12
N THR A 69 -9.85 -16.00 -6.37
CA THR A 69 -9.46 -16.79 -7.54
C THR A 69 -8.71 -15.89 -8.52
N ILE A 70 -7.73 -16.45 -9.22
CA ILE A 70 -6.92 -15.74 -10.21
C ILE A 70 -7.84 -15.12 -11.29
N PRO A 71 -7.75 -13.79 -11.55
CA PRO A 71 -8.51 -13.14 -12.61
C PRO A 71 -8.14 -13.72 -13.98
N ARG A 72 -9.12 -13.83 -14.89
CA ARG A 72 -8.88 -14.33 -16.25
C ARG A 72 -8.21 -13.32 -17.19
N TYR A 73 -8.39 -12.03 -16.90
CA TYR A 73 -7.95 -10.92 -17.74
C TYR A 73 -7.50 -9.77 -16.86
N ASP A 74 -6.62 -8.92 -17.40
CA ASP A 74 -6.17 -7.68 -16.76
C ASP A 74 -5.59 -7.87 -15.35
N ILE A 75 -4.88 -8.98 -15.15
CA ILE A 75 -4.26 -9.39 -13.87
C ILE A 75 -3.39 -8.26 -13.30
N GLN A 76 -2.62 -7.59 -14.17
CA GLN A 76 -1.73 -6.47 -13.82
C GLN A 76 -2.45 -5.24 -13.22
N SER A 77 -3.77 -5.12 -13.40
CA SER A 77 -4.58 -4.04 -12.82
C SER A 77 -5.03 -4.32 -11.39
N TYR A 78 -4.84 -5.54 -10.90
CA TYR A 78 -5.20 -5.94 -9.54
C TYR A 78 -4.06 -5.62 -8.58
N SER A 79 -4.42 -5.31 -7.34
CA SER A 79 -3.50 -5.47 -6.22
C SER A 79 -3.63 -6.88 -5.68
N GLU A 80 -2.55 -7.42 -5.17
CA GLU A 80 -2.49 -8.78 -4.64
C GLU A 80 -2.14 -8.73 -3.16
N SER A 81 -2.76 -9.60 -2.38
CA SER A 81 -2.50 -9.67 -0.94
C SER A 81 -2.37 -11.12 -0.51
N LYS A 82 -1.33 -11.37 0.29
CA LYS A 82 -1.19 -12.56 1.12
C LYS A 82 -0.78 -12.16 2.53
N THR A 83 -0.69 -13.13 3.44
CA THR A 83 -0.49 -12.88 4.88
C THR A 83 0.64 -11.90 5.20
N ASN A 84 1.78 -11.99 4.50
CA ASN A 84 2.99 -11.22 4.81
C ASN A 84 3.53 -10.41 3.62
N ALA A 85 2.70 -10.14 2.60
CA ALA A 85 3.10 -9.34 1.45
C ALA A 85 1.88 -8.70 0.78
N PHE A 86 2.12 -7.55 0.18
CA PHE A 86 1.16 -6.87 -0.66
C PHE A 86 1.81 -6.47 -1.98
N GLU A 87 1.18 -6.79 -3.10
CA GLU A 87 1.61 -6.34 -4.42
C GLU A 87 0.64 -5.25 -4.90
N PRO A 88 1.11 -4.04 -5.21
CA PRO A 88 0.28 -3.04 -5.85
C PRO A 88 0.13 -3.36 -7.36
N PRO A 89 -0.86 -2.75 -8.06
CA PRO A 89 -0.98 -2.92 -9.50
C PRO A 89 0.30 -2.47 -10.22
N GLU A 90 0.61 -3.08 -11.35
CA GLU A 90 1.90 -2.90 -12.05
C GLU A 90 2.21 -1.41 -12.30
N LEU A 91 1.22 -0.66 -12.77
CA LEU A 91 1.32 0.79 -13.04
C LEU A 91 1.67 1.64 -11.80
N ARG A 92 1.51 1.11 -10.58
CA ARG A 92 1.76 1.83 -9.32
C ARG A 92 3.08 1.44 -8.65
N LYS A 93 3.73 0.35 -9.08
CA LYS A 93 4.98 -0.14 -8.47
C LYS A 93 6.07 0.94 -8.48
N GLY A 94 6.26 1.61 -9.62
CA GLY A 94 7.26 2.68 -9.74
C GLY A 94 7.00 3.89 -8.85
N ASP A 95 5.74 4.34 -8.73
CA ASP A 95 5.36 5.44 -7.83
C ASP A 95 5.65 5.10 -6.36
N ILE A 96 5.29 3.88 -5.96
CA ILE A 96 5.50 3.39 -4.61
C ILE A 96 6.99 3.24 -4.31
N ALA A 97 7.78 2.69 -5.24
CA ALA A 97 9.21 2.57 -5.10
C ALA A 97 9.89 3.95 -4.88
N ARG A 98 9.48 4.97 -5.64
CA ARG A 98 9.98 6.35 -5.45
C ARG A 98 9.60 6.94 -4.10
N ALA A 99 8.37 6.74 -3.65
CA ALA A 99 7.93 7.21 -2.33
C ALA A 99 8.70 6.53 -1.19
N MET A 100 8.95 5.22 -1.29
CA MET A 100 9.76 4.47 -0.32
C MET A 100 11.22 4.93 -0.34
N PHE A 101 11.80 5.13 -1.52
CA PHE A 101 13.16 5.67 -1.67
C PHE A 101 13.30 7.08 -1.08
N TYR A 102 12.34 7.96 -1.37
CA TYR A 102 12.25 9.29 -0.76
C TYR A 102 12.22 9.18 0.77
N PHE A 103 11.33 8.35 1.33
CA PHE A 103 11.22 8.19 2.78
C PHE A 103 12.55 7.78 3.39
N TYR A 104 13.20 6.78 2.81
CA TYR A 104 14.48 6.28 3.33
C TYR A 104 15.62 7.30 3.22
N THR A 105 15.56 8.21 2.24
CA THR A 105 16.56 9.25 2.04
C THR A 105 16.39 10.39 3.03
N PHE A 106 15.16 10.86 3.27
CA PHE A 106 14.87 12.03 4.11
C PHE A 106 14.59 11.69 5.58
N TYR A 107 14.05 10.50 5.84
CA TYR A 107 13.68 9.99 7.18
C TYR A 107 14.49 8.76 7.55
N ARG A 108 15.77 8.76 7.18
CA ARG A 108 16.69 7.64 7.41
C ARG A 108 16.71 7.21 8.88
N SER A 109 16.77 8.20 9.78
CA SER A 109 16.84 7.96 11.22
C SER A 109 15.58 7.29 11.77
N GLU A 110 14.42 7.56 11.18
CA GLU A 110 13.14 6.97 11.52
C GLU A 110 13.00 5.58 10.94
N ALA A 111 13.46 5.40 9.70
CA ALA A 111 13.43 4.12 9.01
C ALA A 111 14.36 3.07 9.63
N ASP A 112 15.49 3.48 10.21
CA ASP A 112 16.46 2.59 10.86
C ASP A 112 16.04 2.13 12.28
N LYS A 113 14.93 2.63 12.83
CA LYS A 113 14.46 2.27 14.20
C LYS A 113 13.84 0.86 14.29
N LYS A 114 13.68 0.16 13.16
CA LYS A 114 12.99 -1.13 13.06
C LYS A 114 13.64 -2.03 12.01
#